data_AF-A0A7C2Y693-F1
#
_entry.id   AF-A0A7C2Y693-F1
#
_cell.length_a   1.000
_cell.length_b   1.000
_cell.length_c   1.000
_cell.angle_alpha   90.00
_cell.angle_beta   90.00
_cell.angle_gamma   90.00
#
_symmetry.space_group_name_H-M   'P 1'
#
loop_
_entity.id
_entity.type
_entity.pdbx_description
1 polymer ?
#
loop_
_entity_poly.entity_id
_entity_poly.type
_entity_poly.pdbx_seq_one_letter_code
_entity_poly.pdbx_strand_id
1 'polypeptide(L)'
;NGGVVMVTFVPPFLSPDYWAWTRERAAEEARLKSLYSFSKAQQESGLKQWEATHPAPQVGIGAVADHIEHVARLAGHDHVGIGGDLDGITTTVTGLDGVEDYPALFAELIRRGWSDANLARLAGGNVLRVMRRAEEVARGMTSAPPPRAAE
;
A
#
# COMPACT_ATOMS: atom_id res chain seq x y z
N ASN A 1 4.81 16.36 13.25
CA ASN A 1 4.13 15.14 13.74
C ASN A 1 5.04 13.96 13.47
N GLY A 2 5.72 13.41 14.49
CA GLY A 2 6.81 12.44 14.31
C GLY A 2 6.37 11.01 13.91
N GLY A 3 5.33 10.88 13.09
CA GLY A 3 4.73 9.60 12.70
C GLY A 3 5.52 8.85 11.63
N VAL A 4 4.90 7.82 11.05
CA VAL A 4 5.43 7.03 9.92
C VAL A 4 4.34 6.89 8.88
N VAL A 5 4.69 7.10 7.61
CA VAL A 5 3.83 6.80 6.46
C VAL A 5 4.19 5.40 5.97
N MET A 6 3.19 4.51 5.97
CA MET A 6 3.36 3.12 5.55
C MET A 6 3.09 3.01 4.05
N VAL A 7 4.07 2.54 3.29
CA VAL A 7 3.94 2.29 1.84
C VAL A 7 3.37 0.89 1.62
N THR A 8 2.36 0.81 0.76
CA THR A 8 1.62 -0.42 0.44
C THR A 8 2.05 -1.04 -0.89
N PHE A 9 1.70 -2.31 -1.11
CA PHE A 9 1.96 -3.04 -2.36
C PHE A 9 0.75 -3.05 -3.30
N VAL A 10 -0.19 -2.14 -3.09
CA VAL A 10 -1.46 -2.07 -3.82
C VAL A 10 -1.27 -1.28 -5.13
N PRO A 11 -1.39 -1.91 -6.31
CA PRO A 11 -1.03 -1.31 -7.60
C PRO A 11 -1.64 0.07 -7.92
N PRO A 12 -2.93 0.36 -7.68
CA PRO A 12 -3.50 1.67 -8.00
C PRO A 12 -2.93 2.84 -7.17
N PHE A 13 -2.28 2.58 -6.02
CA PHE A 13 -1.58 3.63 -5.27
C PHE A 13 -0.13 3.83 -5.72
N LEU A 14 0.40 2.94 -6.56
CA LEU A 14 1.79 2.90 -6.99
C LEU A 14 1.96 3.34 -8.44
N SER A 15 0.93 3.19 -9.28
CA SER A 15 1.00 3.47 -10.71
C SER A 15 -0.20 4.32 -11.17
N PRO A 16 0.05 5.52 -11.71
CA PRO A 16 -0.99 6.33 -12.35
C PRO A 16 -1.71 5.60 -13.48
N ASP A 17 -0.99 4.75 -14.24
CA ASP A 17 -1.56 3.96 -15.33
C ASP A 17 -2.47 2.86 -14.80
N TYR A 18 -2.07 2.17 -13.73
CA TYR A 18 -2.92 1.18 -13.07
C TYR A 18 -4.16 1.84 -12.45
N TRP A 19 -4.01 3.04 -11.89
CA TRP A 19 -5.12 3.83 -11.38
C TRP A 19 -6.11 4.21 -12.49
N ALA A 20 -5.61 4.67 -13.63
CA ALA A 20 -6.45 4.97 -14.80
C ALA A 20 -7.21 3.72 -15.27
N TRP A 21 -6.52 2.60 -15.41
CA TRP A 21 -7.13 1.31 -15.76
C TRP A 21 -8.21 0.89 -14.76
N THR A 22 -7.96 1.03 -13.45
CA THR A 22 -8.93 0.70 -12.39
C THR A 22 -10.20 1.54 -12.52
N ARG A 23 -10.08 2.82 -12.90
CA ARG A 23 -11.23 3.68 -13.15
C ARG A 23 -12.03 3.25 -14.37
N GLU A 24 -11.36 2.88 -15.45
CA GLU A 24 -12.01 2.38 -16.67
C GLU A 24 -12.75 1.06 -16.40
N ARG A 25 -12.10 0.13 -15.70
CA ARG A 25 -12.70 -1.13 -15.27
C ARG A 25 -13.94 -0.91 -14.41
N ALA A 26 -13.89 0.02 -13.45
CA ALA A 26 -15.02 0.35 -12.60
C ALA A 26 -16.19 0.96 -13.39
N ALA A 27 -15.89 1.80 -14.39
CA ALA A 27 -16.90 2.36 -15.29
C ALA A 27 -17.57 1.27 -16.14
N GLU A 28 -16.80 0.31 -16.65
CA GLU A 28 -17.34 -0.82 -17.40
C GLU A 28 -18.18 -1.74 -16.50
N GLU A 29 -17.72 -2.03 -15.29
CA GLU A 29 -18.47 -2.82 -14.32
C GLU A 29 -19.83 -2.16 -14.00
N ALA A 30 -19.85 -0.83 -13.83
CA ALA A 30 -21.10 -0.08 -13.64
C ALA A 30 -22.02 -0.15 -14.87
N ARG A 31 -21.46 -0.02 -16.08
CA ARG A 31 -22.21 -0.16 -17.33
C ARG A 31 -22.84 -1.54 -17.46
N LEU A 32 -22.10 -2.60 -17.17
CA LEU A 32 -22.56 -4.00 -17.24
C LEU A 32 -23.63 -4.29 -16.19
N LYS A 33 -23.50 -3.77 -14.95
CA LYS A 33 -24.55 -3.85 -13.92
C LYS A 33 -25.84 -3.17 -14.36
N SER A 34 -25.74 -2.06 -15.07
CA SER A 34 -26.92 -1.38 -15.65
C SER A 34 -27.54 -2.14 -16.82
N LEU A 35 -26.73 -2.75 -17.70
CA LEU A 35 -27.24 -3.47 -18.87
C LEU A 35 -27.85 -4.84 -18.51
N TYR A 36 -27.28 -5.52 -17.51
CA TYR A 36 -27.63 -6.88 -17.12
C TYR A 36 -28.10 -6.93 -15.66
N SER A 37 -29.02 -6.07 -15.25
CA SER A 37 -29.40 -5.86 -13.85
C SER A 37 -29.90 -7.10 -13.11
N PHE A 38 -30.37 -8.13 -13.82
CA PHE A 38 -30.88 -9.38 -13.24
C PHE A 38 -30.01 -10.61 -13.54
N SER A 39 -28.81 -10.42 -14.12
CA SER A 39 -27.95 -11.52 -14.55
C SER A 39 -26.49 -11.29 -14.15
N LYS A 40 -26.14 -11.76 -12.96
CA LYS A 40 -24.76 -11.72 -12.45
C LYS A 40 -23.77 -12.44 -13.38
N ALA A 41 -24.19 -13.57 -13.97
CA ALA A 41 -23.35 -14.32 -14.91
C ALA A 41 -22.98 -13.51 -16.16
N GLN A 42 -23.90 -12.71 -16.70
CA GLN A 42 -23.60 -11.83 -17.84
C GLN A 42 -22.72 -10.64 -17.44
N GLN A 43 -22.91 -10.09 -16.24
CA GLN A 43 -22.03 -9.04 -15.69
C GLN A 43 -20.58 -9.55 -15.58
N GLU A 44 -20.38 -10.71 -14.95
CA GLU A 44 -19.05 -11.30 -14.74
C GLU A 44 -18.39 -11.71 -16.06
N SER A 45 -19.14 -12.33 -16.97
CA SER A 45 -18.62 -12.71 -18.29
C SER A 45 -18.22 -11.50 -19.13
N GLY A 46 -19.06 -10.46 -19.14
CA GLY A 46 -18.76 -9.21 -19.85
C GLY A 46 -17.51 -8.53 -19.30
N LEU A 47 -17.37 -8.47 -17.97
CA LEU A 47 -16.22 -7.83 -17.34
C LEU A 47 -14.93 -8.61 -17.64
N LYS A 48 -14.96 -9.95 -17.59
CA LYS A 48 -13.82 -10.79 -17.97
C LYS A 48 -13.41 -10.59 -19.43
N GLN A 49 -14.36 -10.44 -20.35
CA GLN A 49 -14.06 -10.15 -21.75
C GLN A 49 -13.42 -8.78 -21.93
N TRP A 50 -13.90 -7.78 -21.18
CA TRP A 50 -13.30 -6.46 -21.18
C TRP A 50 -11.86 -6.50 -20.64
N GLU A 51 -11.62 -7.15 -19.50
CA GLU A 51 -10.28 -7.32 -18.92
C GLU A 51 -9.32 -8.06 -19.86
N ALA A 52 -9.81 -9.03 -20.64
CA ALA A 52 -9.00 -9.75 -21.63
C ALA A 52 -8.55 -8.86 -22.81
N THR A 53 -9.32 -7.81 -23.13
CA THR A 53 -9.01 -6.85 -24.20
C THR A 53 -8.34 -5.57 -23.68
N HIS A 54 -8.38 -5.35 -22.37
CA HIS A 54 -7.78 -4.21 -21.66
C HIS A 54 -6.96 -4.78 -20.49
N PRO A 55 -5.80 -5.40 -20.75
CA PRO A 55 -5.00 -6.00 -19.68
C PRO A 55 -4.53 -4.93 -18.70
N ALA A 56 -4.53 -5.27 -17.41
CA ALA A 56 -4.02 -4.38 -16.37
C ALA A 56 -2.52 -4.08 -16.59
N PRO A 57 -2.07 -2.82 -16.40
CA PRO A 57 -0.66 -2.48 -16.44
C PRO A 57 0.14 -3.30 -15.42
N GLN A 58 1.36 -3.66 -15.76
CA GLN A 58 2.26 -4.34 -14.80
C GLN A 58 2.83 -3.32 -13.83
N VAL A 59 2.79 -3.65 -12.53
CA VAL A 59 3.43 -2.88 -11.47
C VAL A 59 4.34 -3.84 -10.72
N GLY A 60 5.62 -3.49 -10.60
CA GLY A 60 6.63 -4.32 -9.94
C GLY A 60 7.29 -3.64 -8.76
N ILE A 61 8.23 -4.35 -8.13
CA ILE A 61 9.04 -3.87 -6.98
C ILE A 61 9.57 -2.45 -7.18
N GLY A 62 9.99 -2.10 -8.40
CA GLY A 62 10.51 -0.77 -8.70
C GLY A 62 9.56 0.37 -8.33
N ALA A 63 8.25 0.20 -8.57
CA ALA A 63 7.25 1.21 -8.22
C ALA A 63 7.05 1.36 -6.70
N VAL A 64 7.18 0.26 -5.96
CA VAL A 64 7.16 0.30 -4.48
C VAL A 64 8.37 1.05 -3.96
N ALA A 65 9.56 0.74 -4.49
CA ALA A 65 10.80 1.43 -4.11
C ALA A 65 10.76 2.93 -4.49
N ASP A 66 10.22 3.29 -5.66
CA ASP A 66 10.00 4.69 -6.07
C ASP A 66 9.11 5.43 -5.06
N HIS A 67 8.04 4.77 -4.59
CA HIS A 67 7.13 5.36 -3.62
C HIS A 67 7.77 5.51 -2.23
N ILE A 68 8.55 4.51 -1.79
CA ILE A 68 9.35 4.59 -0.55
C ILE A 68 10.33 5.76 -0.62
N GLU A 69 11.05 5.92 -1.72
CA GLU A 69 12.00 7.02 -1.92
C GLU A 69 11.32 8.38 -2.00
N HIS A 70 10.13 8.45 -2.62
CA HIS A 70 9.31 9.65 -2.64
C HIS A 70 8.92 10.08 -1.21
N VAL A 71 8.41 9.16 -0.39
CA VAL A 71 8.07 9.44 1.01
C VAL A 71 9.32 9.82 1.80
N ALA A 72 10.43 9.09 1.66
CA ALA A 72 11.68 9.39 2.35
C ALA A 72 12.25 10.76 1.97
N ARG A 73 12.11 11.20 0.71
CA ARG A 73 12.54 12.52 0.26
C ARG A 73 11.70 13.65 0.86
N LEU A 74 10.39 13.45 1.00
CA LEU A 74 9.48 14.48 1.51
C LEU A 74 9.44 14.54 3.04
N ALA A 75 9.37 13.38 3.69
CA ALA A 75 9.17 13.26 5.13
C ALA A 75 10.47 12.94 5.88
N GLY A 76 11.52 12.46 5.21
CA GLY A 76 12.74 11.97 5.81
C GLY A 76 12.72 10.45 6.04
N HIS A 77 13.91 9.83 6.07
CA HIS A 77 14.07 8.38 6.28
C HIS A 77 13.53 7.88 7.63
N ASP A 78 13.28 8.77 8.59
CA ASP A 78 12.69 8.45 9.90
C ASP A 78 11.17 8.25 9.85
N HIS A 79 10.55 8.56 8.71
CA HIS A 79 9.10 8.72 8.57
C HIS A 79 8.47 7.82 7.50
N VAL A 80 9.21 6.81 7.02
CA VAL A 80 8.73 5.83 6.04
C VAL A 80 8.76 4.43 6.63
N GLY A 81 7.76 3.61 6.30
CA GLY A 81 7.62 2.21 6.69
C GLY A 81 6.95 1.38 5.60
N ILE A 82 6.80 0.08 5.84
CA ILE A 82 6.18 -0.85 4.88
C ILE A 82 4.90 -1.42 5.49
N GLY A 83 3.78 -1.25 4.79
CA GLY A 83 2.48 -1.84 5.13
C GLY A 83 1.90 -2.55 3.92
N GLY A 84 2.38 -3.75 3.63
CA GLY A 84 2.18 -4.42 2.34
C GLY A 84 0.73 -4.72 1.96
N ASP A 85 -0.19 -4.75 2.91
CA ASP A 85 -1.62 -5.09 2.69
C ASP A 85 -1.83 -6.49 2.09
N LEU A 86 -0.88 -7.40 2.33
CA LEU A 86 -0.99 -8.82 1.98
C LEU A 86 -2.20 -9.43 2.68
N ASP A 87 -2.92 -10.30 1.99
CA ASP A 87 -4.26 -10.83 2.33
C ASP A 87 -5.40 -9.78 2.40
N GLY A 88 -5.10 -8.49 2.22
CA GLY A 88 -6.09 -7.42 2.11
C GLY A 88 -6.55 -7.13 0.67
N ILE A 89 -5.82 -7.65 -0.32
CA ILE A 89 -6.01 -7.35 -1.75
C ILE A 89 -6.02 -8.60 -2.63
N THR A 90 -6.62 -8.46 -3.82
CA THR A 90 -6.71 -9.53 -4.82
C THR A 90 -5.55 -9.58 -5.80
N THR A 91 -4.72 -8.54 -5.85
CA THR A 91 -3.61 -8.40 -6.79
C THR A 91 -2.51 -7.57 -6.15
N THR A 92 -1.33 -8.18 -6.01
CA THR A 92 -0.08 -7.59 -5.53
C THR A 92 0.74 -7.04 -6.70
N VAL A 93 1.94 -6.51 -6.41
CA VAL A 93 2.93 -6.16 -7.43
C VAL A 93 3.84 -7.34 -7.74
N THR A 94 4.29 -7.44 -8.99
CA THR A 94 5.22 -8.49 -9.41
C THR A 94 6.50 -8.48 -8.58
N GLY A 95 6.84 -9.63 -8.01
CA GLY A 95 8.03 -9.81 -7.15
C GLY A 95 7.81 -9.42 -5.68
N LEU A 96 6.57 -9.10 -5.29
CA LEU A 96 6.12 -9.01 -3.89
C LEU A 96 4.75 -9.70 -3.78
N ASP A 97 4.71 -10.97 -4.17
CA ASP A 97 3.51 -11.78 -4.25
C ASP A 97 3.13 -12.36 -2.87
N GLY A 98 4.13 -12.54 -2.00
CA GLY A 98 3.96 -13.05 -0.64
C GLY A 98 4.83 -12.39 0.42
N VAL A 99 4.70 -12.89 1.65
CA VAL A 99 5.48 -12.41 2.82
C VAL A 99 6.96 -12.79 2.73
N GLU A 100 7.27 -13.81 1.95
CA GLU A 100 8.60 -14.30 1.66
C GLU A 100 9.41 -13.37 0.76
N ASP A 101 8.76 -12.45 0.04
CA ASP A 101 9.40 -11.65 -1.01
C ASP A 101 9.98 -10.32 -0.52
N TYR A 102 9.74 -9.94 0.74
CA TYR A 102 10.28 -8.70 1.31
C TYR A 102 11.80 -8.52 1.09
N PRO A 103 12.66 -9.55 1.20
CA PRO A 103 14.08 -9.42 0.89
C PRO A 103 14.38 -8.87 -0.52
N ALA A 104 13.53 -9.12 -1.51
CA ALA A 104 13.69 -8.60 -2.86
C ALA A 104 13.53 -7.07 -2.93
N LEU A 105 12.60 -6.50 -2.14
CA LEU A 105 12.45 -5.05 -2.00
C LEU A 105 13.66 -4.42 -1.31
N PHE A 106 14.20 -5.06 -0.27
CA PHE A 106 15.43 -4.57 0.37
C PHE A 106 16.62 -4.63 -0.57
N ALA A 107 16.74 -5.69 -1.39
CA ALA A 107 17.77 -5.78 -2.42
C ALA A 107 17.64 -4.67 -3.48
N GLU A 108 16.40 -4.30 -3.86
CA GLU A 108 16.14 -3.14 -4.72
C GLU A 108 16.66 -1.83 -4.10
N LEU A 109 16.32 -1.56 -2.85
CA LEU A 109 16.73 -0.35 -2.15
C LEU A 109 18.25 -0.29 -1.92
N ILE A 110 18.89 -1.43 -1.64
CA ILE A 110 20.36 -1.54 -1.57
C ILE A 110 20.99 -1.13 -2.90
N ARG A 111 20.47 -1.64 -4.02
CA ARG A 111 20.95 -1.28 -5.37
C ARG A 111 20.76 0.20 -5.68
N ARG A 112 19.78 0.85 -5.05
CA ARG A 112 19.54 2.31 -5.15
C ARG A 112 20.39 3.15 -4.18
N GLY A 113 21.24 2.52 -3.37
CA GLY A 113 22.17 3.22 -2.49
C GLY A 113 21.60 3.54 -1.10
N TRP A 114 20.54 2.88 -0.67
CA TRP A 114 20.08 2.98 0.72
C TRP A 114 21.15 2.42 1.66
N SER A 115 21.47 3.19 2.69
CA SER A 115 22.40 2.75 3.74
C SER A 115 21.74 1.72 4.66
N ASP A 116 22.55 0.84 5.26
CA ASP A 116 22.09 -0.13 6.27
C ASP A 116 21.29 0.54 7.39
N ALA A 117 21.69 1.74 7.81
CA ALA A 117 20.99 2.51 8.82
C ALA A 117 19.57 2.91 8.38
N ASN A 118 19.39 3.32 7.12
CA ASN A 118 18.08 3.67 6.58
C ASN A 118 17.22 2.42 6.34
N LEU A 119 17.82 1.31 5.92
CA LEU A 119 17.12 0.04 5.76
C LEU A 119 16.65 -0.51 7.10
N ALA A 120 17.46 -0.43 8.16
CA ALA A 120 17.05 -0.84 9.51
C ALA A 120 15.89 0.01 10.05
N ARG A 121 15.87 1.31 9.73
CA ARG A 121 14.74 2.20 10.03
C ARG A 121 13.46 1.77 9.31
N LEU A 122 13.56 1.51 8.00
CA LEU A 122 12.45 1.06 7.15
C LEU A 122 11.89 -0.30 7.59
N ALA A 123 12.76 -1.25 7.93
CA ALA A 123 12.40 -2.62 8.33
C ALA A 123 11.55 -2.70 9.60
N GLY A 124 11.54 -1.64 10.42
CA GLY A 124 10.73 -1.59 11.62
C GLY A 124 11.22 -0.60 12.67
N GLY A 125 12.45 -0.11 12.56
CA GLY A 125 13.02 0.86 13.50
C GLY A 125 12.14 2.12 13.67
N ASN A 126 11.56 2.61 12.58
CA ASN A 126 10.66 3.76 12.58
C ASN A 126 9.33 3.48 13.29
N VAL A 127 8.73 2.32 13.04
CA VAL A 127 7.49 1.90 13.71
C VAL A 127 7.74 1.75 15.20
N LEU A 128 8.81 1.06 15.60
CA LEU A 128 9.18 0.88 17.00
C LEU A 128 9.46 2.21 17.71
N ARG A 129 10.06 3.19 17.01
CA ARG A 129 10.24 4.56 17.52
C ARG A 129 8.90 5.23 17.83
N VAL A 130 7.93 5.12 16.92
CA VAL A 130 6.59 5.70 17.12
C VAL A 130 5.84 5.01 18.25
N MET A 131 5.90 3.67 18.34
CA MET A 131 5.25 2.93 19.43
C MET A 131 5.81 3.31 20.80
N ARG A 132 7.15 3.41 20.95
CA ARG A 132 7.77 3.90 22.19
C ARG A 132 7.29 5.31 22.56
N ARG A 133 7.18 6.20 21.56
CA ARG A 133 6.68 7.56 21.82
C ARG A 133 5.21 7.55 22.26
N ALA A 134 4.37 6.69 21.68
CA ALA A 134 2.98 6.54 22.10
C ALA A 134 2.90 6.06 23.57
N GLU A 135 3.71 5.08 23.96
CA GLU A 135 3.78 4.58 25.34
C GLU A 135 4.25 5.65 26.34
N GLU A 136 5.24 6.46 25.98
CA GLU A 136 5.71 7.59 26.81
C GLU A 136 4.59 8.60 27.06
N VAL A 137 3.86 8.99 26.01
CA VAL A 137 2.74 9.91 26.12
C VAL A 137 1.65 9.31 27.01
N ALA A 138 1.31 8.04 26.80
CA ALA A 138 0.33 7.34 27.63
C ALA A 138 0.72 7.34 29.13
N ARG A 139 1.99 7.08 29.47
CA ARG A 139 2.48 7.16 30.86
C ARG A 139 2.33 8.56 31.46
N GLY A 140 2.59 9.60 30.66
CA GLY A 140 2.43 11.00 31.07
C GLY A 140 0.97 11.44 31.24
N MET A 141 0.02 10.69 30.69
CA MET A 141 -1.42 10.97 30.76
C MET A 141 -2.14 10.22 31.89
N THR A 142 -1.41 9.65 32.85
CA THR A 142 -1.98 8.88 33.96
C THR A 142 -2.93 9.68 34.86
N SER A 143 -2.81 11.01 34.89
CA SER A 143 -3.73 11.91 35.60
C SER A 143 -4.82 12.52 34.71
N ALA A 144 -4.88 12.15 33.43
CA ALA A 144 -5.92 12.63 32.53
C ALA A 144 -7.27 11.98 32.90
N PRO A 145 -8.38 12.74 32.86
CA PRO A 145 -9.69 12.14 33.04
C PRO A 145 -9.94 11.07 31.97
N PRO A 146 -10.68 9.99 32.29
CA PRO A 146 -10.95 8.93 31.33
C PRO A 146 -11.62 9.50 30.07
N PRO A 147 -11.35 8.93 28.88
CA PRO A 147 -12.03 9.37 27.67
C PRO A 147 -13.54 9.24 27.89
N ARG A 148 -14.29 10.28 27.50
CA ARG A 148 -15.76 10.21 27.53
C ARG A 148 -16.18 9.03 26.66
N ALA A 149 -16.96 8.11 27.23
CA ALA A 149 -17.61 7.09 26.43
C ALA A 149 -18.40 7.80 25.33
N ALA A 150 -18.22 7.35 24.08
CA ALA A 150 -19.06 7.82 22.99
C ALA A 150 -20.50 7.41 23.31
N GLU A 151 -21.39 8.40 23.43
CA GLU A 151 -22.85 8.21 23.50
C GLU A 151 -23.41 7.71 22.17
#